data_AF-A0A9C8G7A6-F1
#
_entry.id   AF-A0A9C8G7A6-F1
#
_cell.length_a   1.000
_cell.length_b   1.000
_cell.length_c   1.000
_cell.angle_alpha   90.00
_cell.angle_beta   90.00
_cell.angle_gamma   90.00
#
_symmetry.space_group_name_H-M   'P 1'
#
loop_
_entity.id
_entity.type
_entity.pdbx_description
1 polymer ?
#
loop_
_entity_poly.entity_id
_entity_poly.type
_entity_poly.pdbx_seq_one_letter_code
_entity_poly.pdbx_strand_id
1 'polypeptide(L)'
;MIEALRNSLKLPELRRRLLYTILILIIYRLGSNIPVPGVNRQALEAFLATGSGASQLFNLLDLLSGGAVSNFSVLAAGVYPYVTAQIVLQLLLPIFPKLEQMMREEGEEGQRKMNQWTFYLTVPLAMLQAFGQVRGLTFAAGGAQILPNFGFGPGQVLPTITILITMTAGTMFAVWLGELITEQGVGNGLSLIIFGGIVSRMPANLQSIWTTDSWIGLLIFLIITVMMVFFIVFVQEGERRIKVQYGKRVRGMKV
;
A
#
# COMPACT_ATOMS: atom_id res chain seq x y z
N MET A 1 10.78 -20.46 -15.14
CA MET A 1 10.77 -19.46 -14.04
C MET A 1 11.90 -19.66 -13.02
N ILE A 2 12.16 -20.88 -12.54
CA ILE A 2 13.23 -21.15 -11.55
C ILE A 2 14.64 -20.79 -12.09
N GLU A 3 14.91 -21.01 -13.38
CA GLU A 3 16.15 -20.57 -14.02
C GLU A 3 16.28 -19.04 -14.12
N ALA A 4 15.17 -18.33 -14.29
CA ALA A 4 15.17 -16.86 -14.29
C ALA A 4 15.50 -16.30 -12.90
N LEU A 5 14.99 -16.93 -11.84
CA LEU A 5 15.37 -16.64 -10.44
C LEU A 5 16.84 -16.97 -10.14
N ARG A 6 17.38 -18.05 -10.72
CA ARG A 6 18.79 -18.40 -10.54
C ARG A 6 19.72 -17.46 -11.32
N ASN A 7 19.28 -17.00 -12.50
CA ASN A 7 20.04 -16.08 -13.35
C ASN A 7 19.95 -14.63 -12.83
N SER A 8 18.83 -14.23 -12.22
CA SER A 8 18.70 -12.93 -11.57
C SER A 8 19.68 -12.76 -10.39
N LEU A 9 19.98 -13.84 -9.66
CA LEU A 9 20.98 -13.84 -8.59
C LEU A 9 22.43 -13.86 -9.09
N LYS A 10 22.66 -14.28 -10.33
CA LYS A 10 24.00 -14.31 -10.96
C LYS A 10 24.40 -12.97 -11.55
N LEU A 11 23.45 -12.18 -12.05
CA LEU A 11 23.72 -10.87 -12.61
C LEU A 11 24.00 -9.86 -11.48
N PRO A 12 25.21 -9.27 -11.40
CA PRO A 12 25.59 -8.40 -10.29
C PRO A 12 24.72 -7.15 -10.19
N GLU A 13 24.28 -6.62 -11.33
CA GLU A 13 23.36 -5.47 -11.37
C GLU A 13 21.99 -5.82 -10.78
N LEU A 14 21.39 -6.95 -11.18
CA LEU A 14 20.09 -7.36 -10.67
C LEU A 14 20.15 -7.74 -9.18
N ARG A 15 21.23 -8.38 -8.74
CA ARG A 15 21.49 -8.65 -7.32
C ARG A 15 21.57 -7.36 -6.51
N ARG A 16 22.24 -6.33 -7.02
CA ARG A 16 22.33 -5.03 -6.33
C ARG A 16 20.96 -4.37 -6.19
N ARG A 17 20.15 -4.37 -7.27
CA ARG A 17 18.78 -3.86 -7.24
C ARG A 17 17.89 -4.64 -6.26
N LEU A 18 17.99 -5.97 -6.23
CA LEU A 18 17.26 -6.82 -5.27
C LEU A 18 17.65 -6.53 -3.81
N LEU A 19 18.96 -6.45 -3.52
CA LEU A 19 19.45 -6.12 -2.18
C LEU A 19 18.98 -4.72 -1.75
N TYR A 20 18.96 -3.78 -2.68
CA TYR A 20 18.47 -2.43 -2.44
C TYR A 20 16.98 -2.42 -2.09
N THR A 21 16.15 -3.13 -2.86
CA THR A 21 14.72 -3.31 -2.56
C THR A 21 14.51 -3.94 -1.19
N ILE A 22 15.23 -5.01 -0.85
CA ILE A 22 15.12 -5.68 0.46
C ILE A 22 15.51 -4.72 1.59
N LEU A 23 16.59 -3.95 1.42
CA LEU A 23 17.04 -2.98 2.41
C LEU A 23 15.99 -1.90 2.67
N ILE A 24 15.35 -1.37 1.62
CA ILE A 24 14.27 -0.39 1.79
C ILE A 24 13.05 -1.03 2.48
N LEU A 25 12.68 -2.26 2.14
CA LEU A 25 11.59 -2.95 2.81
C LEU A 25 11.87 -3.16 4.31
N ILE A 26 13.12 -3.41 4.70
CA ILE A 26 13.53 -3.47 6.11
C ILE A 26 13.38 -2.09 6.77
N ILE A 27 13.81 -1.01 6.11
CA ILE A 27 13.65 0.36 6.63
C ILE A 27 12.17 0.71 6.80
N TYR A 28 11.33 0.39 5.81
CA TYR A 28 9.88 0.57 5.89
C TYR A 28 9.30 -0.20 7.09
N ARG A 29 9.76 -1.44 7.32
CA ARG A 29 9.32 -2.25 8.45
C ARG A 29 9.73 -1.65 9.80
N LEU A 30 10.96 -1.16 9.92
CA LEU A 30 11.41 -0.45 11.13
C LEU A 30 10.56 0.78 11.38
N GLY A 31 10.23 1.55 10.33
CA GLY A 31 9.30 2.68 10.42
C GLY A 31 7.90 2.28 10.90
N SER A 32 7.38 1.13 10.46
CA SER A 32 6.06 0.62 10.85
C SER A 32 5.96 0.19 12.34
N ASN A 33 7.09 0.07 13.02
CA ASN A 33 7.15 -0.22 14.46
C ASN A 33 7.27 1.05 15.32
N ILE A 34 7.48 2.23 14.71
CA ILE A 34 7.54 3.51 15.42
C ILE A 34 6.09 3.98 15.66
N PRO A 35 5.61 4.04 16.92
CA PRO A 35 4.27 4.52 17.23
C PRO A 35 4.15 6.04 17.04
N VAL A 36 2.95 6.51 16.70
CA VAL A 36 2.66 7.96 16.73
C VAL A 36 2.67 8.46 18.19
N PRO A 37 3.23 9.64 18.47
CA PRO A 37 3.16 10.25 19.80
C PRO A 37 1.71 10.47 20.24
N GLY A 38 1.38 10.07 21.48
CA GLY A 38 0.05 10.32 22.08
C GLY A 38 -0.96 9.18 21.96
N VAL A 39 -0.56 8.00 21.48
CA VAL A 39 -1.42 6.81 21.41
C VAL A 39 -1.33 5.98 22.70
N ASN A 40 -2.48 5.68 23.29
CA ASN A 40 -2.61 4.68 24.35
C ASN A 40 -2.77 3.28 23.74
N ARG A 41 -1.69 2.51 23.72
CA ARG A 41 -1.66 1.14 23.17
C ARG A 41 -2.62 0.18 23.89
N GLN A 42 -2.80 0.33 25.20
CA GLN A 42 -3.69 -0.53 25.98
C GLN A 42 -5.16 -0.30 25.62
N ALA A 43 -5.55 0.94 25.35
CA ALA A 43 -6.89 1.27 24.88
C ALA A 43 -7.14 0.78 23.44
N LEU A 44 -6.11 0.80 22.58
CA LEU A 44 -6.19 0.28 21.23
C LEU A 44 -6.33 -1.25 21.21
N GLU A 45 -5.54 -1.96 22.02
CA GLU A 45 -5.62 -3.42 22.16
C GLU A 45 -6.99 -3.84 22.73
N ALA A 46 -7.51 -3.11 23.72
CA ALA A 46 -8.84 -3.35 24.26
C ALA A 46 -9.96 -3.15 23.22
N PHE A 47 -9.83 -2.15 22.34
CA PHE A 47 -10.79 -1.90 21.25
C PHE A 47 -10.73 -2.96 20.14
N LEU A 48 -9.52 -3.40 19.78
CA LEU A 48 -9.34 -4.47 18.79
C LEU A 48 -9.88 -5.81 19.33
N ALA A 49 -9.71 -6.06 20.64
CA ALA A 49 -10.23 -7.24 21.32
C ALA A 49 -11.76 -7.24 21.48
N THR A 50 -12.45 -6.09 21.35
CA THR A 50 -13.91 -6.03 21.55
C THR A 50 -14.72 -6.63 20.40
N GLY A 51 -14.10 -6.93 19.26
CA GLY A 51 -14.76 -7.64 18.14
C GLY A 51 -15.95 -6.92 17.49
N SER A 52 -16.06 -5.60 17.66
CA SER A 52 -17.12 -4.79 17.04
C SER A 52 -17.02 -4.75 15.51
N GLY A 53 -18.12 -4.48 14.79
CA GLY A 53 -18.09 -4.37 13.32
C GLY A 53 -17.10 -3.31 12.81
N ALA A 54 -16.86 -2.26 13.60
CA ALA A 54 -15.82 -1.27 13.30
C ALA A 54 -14.40 -1.82 13.51
N SER A 55 -14.17 -2.68 14.50
CA SER A 55 -12.86 -3.32 14.71
C SER A 55 -12.53 -4.34 13.62
N GLN A 56 -13.53 -5.01 13.03
CA GLN A 56 -13.34 -5.88 11.85
C GLN A 56 -12.92 -5.09 10.61
N LEU A 57 -13.55 -3.94 10.35
CA LEU A 57 -13.15 -3.02 9.28
C LEU A 57 -11.73 -2.48 9.50
N PHE A 58 -11.40 -2.17 10.76
CA PHE A 58 -10.07 -1.75 11.15
C PHE A 58 -9.02 -2.84 10.96
N ASN A 59 -9.36 -4.10 11.27
CA ASN A 59 -8.50 -5.26 11.04
C ASN A 59 -8.27 -5.50 9.53
N LEU A 60 -9.26 -5.23 8.68
CA LEU A 60 -9.09 -5.28 7.22
C LEU A 60 -8.10 -4.21 6.74
N LEU A 61 -8.25 -2.95 7.20
CA LEU A 61 -7.27 -1.88 6.94
C LEU A 61 -5.87 -2.25 7.46
N ASP A 62 -5.81 -2.96 8.57
CA ASP A 62 -4.58 -3.37 9.22
C ASP A 62 -3.87 -4.53 8.49
N LEU A 63 -4.62 -5.47 7.93
CA LEU A 63 -4.11 -6.49 7.01
C LEU A 63 -3.46 -5.87 5.78
N LEU A 64 -4.12 -4.86 5.24
CA LEU A 64 -3.70 -4.13 4.04
C LEU A 64 -2.49 -3.20 4.29
N SER A 65 -2.37 -2.64 5.50
CA SER A 65 -1.23 -1.80 5.93
C SER A 65 -0.11 -2.57 6.63
N GLY A 66 -0.22 -3.90 6.74
CA GLY A 66 0.82 -4.80 7.19
C GLY A 66 1.22 -4.72 8.67
N GLY A 67 0.45 -4.09 9.56
CA GLY A 67 0.93 -3.87 10.95
C GLY A 67 0.74 -2.47 11.47
N ALA A 68 0.73 -1.52 10.55
CA ALA A 68 0.91 -0.12 10.89
C ALA A 68 -0.33 0.45 11.59
N VAL A 69 -1.50 -0.14 11.36
CA VAL A 69 -2.77 0.29 11.97
C VAL A 69 -2.95 -0.32 13.37
N SER A 70 -2.58 -1.60 13.58
CA SER A 70 -2.58 -2.24 14.91
C SER A 70 -1.58 -1.60 15.88
N ASN A 71 -0.44 -1.12 15.37
CA ASN A 71 0.57 -0.44 16.18
C ASN A 71 0.37 1.08 16.24
N PHE A 72 -0.65 1.60 15.54
CA PHE A 72 -0.87 3.03 15.29
C PHE A 72 0.44 3.77 15.00
N SER A 73 1.15 3.25 14.01
CA SER A 73 2.47 3.71 13.62
C SER A 73 2.40 5.02 12.84
N VAL A 74 3.52 5.73 12.78
CA VAL A 74 3.75 6.87 11.88
C VAL A 74 3.38 6.54 10.42
N LEU A 75 3.43 5.25 10.05
CA LEU A 75 3.05 4.73 8.74
C LEU A 75 1.62 4.14 8.70
N ALA A 76 0.73 4.43 9.65
CA ALA A 76 -0.60 3.80 9.74
C ALA A 76 -1.49 4.04 8.50
N ALA A 77 -1.36 5.19 7.83
CA ALA A 77 -2.03 5.44 6.55
C ALA A 77 -1.33 4.74 5.36
N GLY A 78 -0.08 4.29 5.56
CA GLY A 78 0.72 3.58 4.57
C GLY A 78 0.95 4.42 3.32
N VAL A 79 0.75 3.79 2.16
CA VAL A 79 0.89 4.42 0.84
C VAL A 79 -0.49 4.70 0.22
N TYR A 80 -1.57 4.42 0.94
CA TYR A 80 -2.94 4.53 0.46
C TYR A 80 -3.34 5.93 -0.01
N PRO A 81 -3.00 7.02 0.72
CA PRO A 81 -3.33 8.37 0.26
C PRO A 81 -2.78 8.67 -1.14
N TYR A 82 -1.59 8.15 -1.47
CA TYR A 82 -0.97 8.32 -2.78
C TYR A 82 -1.66 7.49 -3.86
N VAL A 83 -1.98 6.22 -3.58
CA VAL A 83 -2.75 5.38 -4.50
C VAL A 83 -4.13 5.99 -4.79
N THR A 84 -4.80 6.51 -3.76
CA THR A 84 -6.07 7.20 -3.92
C THR A 84 -5.92 8.48 -4.73
N ALA A 85 -4.90 9.30 -4.47
CA ALA A 85 -4.61 10.49 -5.28
C ALA A 85 -4.40 10.15 -6.77
N GLN A 86 -3.66 9.06 -7.03
CA GLN A 86 -3.39 8.58 -8.39
C GLN A 86 -4.68 8.14 -9.08
N ILE A 87 -5.55 7.38 -8.39
CA ILE A 87 -6.85 6.96 -8.92
C ILE A 87 -7.75 8.17 -9.17
N VAL A 88 -7.77 9.15 -8.26
CA VAL A 88 -8.55 10.39 -8.44
C VAL A 88 -8.13 11.12 -9.70
N LEU A 89 -6.82 11.30 -9.92
CA LEU A 89 -6.33 11.95 -11.13
C LEU A 89 -6.64 11.12 -12.39
N GLN A 90 -6.48 9.79 -12.34
CA GLN A 90 -6.83 8.91 -13.46
C GLN A 90 -8.31 8.99 -13.84
N LEU A 91 -9.21 9.10 -12.86
CA LEU A 91 -10.64 9.28 -13.08
C LEU A 91 -10.98 10.70 -13.57
N LEU A 92 -10.14 11.69 -13.27
CA LEU A 92 -10.32 13.07 -13.69
C LEU A 92 -9.91 13.30 -15.16
N LEU A 93 -9.01 12.48 -15.69
CA LEU A 93 -8.54 12.54 -17.10
C LEU A 93 -9.66 12.57 -18.14
N PRO A 94 -10.63 11.63 -18.15
CA PRO A 94 -11.71 11.64 -19.15
C PRO A 94 -12.70 12.80 -18.97
N ILE A 95 -12.70 13.46 -17.81
CA ILE A 95 -13.60 14.58 -17.52
C ILE A 95 -13.01 15.90 -18.05
N PHE A 96 -11.68 16.03 -18.06
CA PHE A 96 -10.99 17.24 -18.50
C PHE A 96 -10.15 16.98 -19.76
N PRO A 97 -10.66 17.32 -20.96
CA PRO A 97 -10.00 17.01 -22.24
C PRO A 97 -8.61 17.68 -22.39
N LYS A 98 -8.36 18.80 -21.69
CA LYS A 98 -7.04 19.45 -21.65
C LYS A 98 -5.98 18.59 -20.96
N LEU A 99 -6.36 17.83 -19.93
CA LEU A 99 -5.42 16.94 -19.22
C LEU A 99 -5.13 15.68 -20.03
N GLU A 100 -6.15 15.17 -20.72
CA GLU A 100 -5.98 14.07 -21.67
C GLU A 100 -5.08 14.46 -22.84
N GLN A 101 -5.22 15.67 -23.38
CA GLN A 101 -4.33 16.21 -24.42
C GLN A 101 -2.89 16.32 -23.91
N MET A 102 -2.66 16.93 -22.75
CA MET A 102 -1.31 17.00 -22.17
C MET A 102 -0.67 15.62 -22.00
N MET A 103 -1.43 14.62 -21.57
CA MET A 103 -0.91 13.25 -21.45
C MET A 103 -0.59 12.59 -22.78
N ARG A 104 -1.43 12.81 -23.80
CA ARG A 104 -1.26 12.20 -25.12
C ARG A 104 -0.20 12.91 -25.96
N GLU A 105 -0.03 14.21 -25.77
CA GLU A 105 0.85 15.07 -26.58
C GLU A 105 2.26 15.21 -25.98
N GLU A 106 2.40 15.22 -24.65
CA GLU A 106 3.70 15.45 -23.99
C GLU A 106 4.45 14.15 -23.58
N GLY A 107 3.87 12.97 -23.80
CA GLY A 107 4.53 11.68 -23.59
C GLY A 107 5.14 11.52 -22.18
N GLU A 108 6.48 11.47 -22.10
CA GLU A 108 7.23 11.33 -20.84
C GLU A 108 7.15 12.57 -19.93
N GLU A 109 7.11 13.78 -20.51
CA GLU A 109 6.99 15.01 -19.72
C GLU A 109 5.60 15.13 -19.08
N GLY A 110 4.56 14.71 -19.81
CA GLY A 110 3.19 14.66 -19.30
C GLY A 110 3.06 13.69 -18.11
N GLN A 111 3.71 12.53 -18.18
CA GLN A 111 3.75 11.58 -17.06
C GLN A 111 4.46 12.16 -15.82
N ARG A 112 5.57 12.89 -16.01
CA ARG A 112 6.26 13.56 -14.91
C ARG A 112 5.40 14.63 -14.25
N LYS A 113 4.73 15.47 -15.03
CA LYS A 113 3.80 16.49 -14.50
C LYS A 113 2.66 15.84 -13.70
N MET A 114 2.12 14.73 -14.18
CA MET A 114 1.06 14.03 -13.46
C MET A 114 1.53 13.41 -12.14
N ASN A 115 2.75 12.86 -12.10
CA ASN A 115 3.34 12.38 -10.85
C ASN A 115 3.51 13.53 -9.84
N GLN A 116 3.97 14.70 -10.29
CA GLN A 116 4.07 15.89 -9.43
C GLN A 116 2.70 16.32 -8.87
N TRP A 117 1.66 16.34 -9.71
CA TRP A 117 0.32 16.65 -9.24
C TRP A 117 -0.25 15.60 -8.30
N THR A 118 0.05 14.32 -8.54
CA THR A 118 -0.31 13.22 -7.63
C THR A 118 0.32 13.45 -6.27
N PHE A 119 1.60 13.82 -6.24
CA PHE A 119 2.33 14.14 -5.01
C PHE A 119 1.71 15.34 -4.27
N TYR A 120 1.40 16.43 -4.99
CA TYR A 120 0.75 17.60 -4.38
C TYR A 120 -0.66 17.32 -3.87
N LEU A 121 -1.42 16.46 -4.55
CA LEU A 121 -2.76 16.04 -4.12
C LEU A 121 -2.71 15.07 -2.94
N THR A 122 -1.64 14.27 -2.84
CA THR A 122 -1.45 13.29 -1.77
C THR A 122 -1.33 13.96 -0.40
N VAL A 123 -0.66 15.11 -0.31
CA VAL A 123 -0.44 15.83 0.97
C VAL A 123 -1.76 16.22 1.67
N PRO A 124 -2.69 16.98 1.05
CA PRO A 124 -3.96 17.32 1.68
C PRO A 124 -4.85 16.09 1.90
N LEU A 125 -4.82 15.11 0.98
CA LEU A 125 -5.56 13.85 1.16
C LEU A 125 -5.05 13.04 2.35
N ALA A 126 -3.73 12.97 2.55
CA ALA A 126 -3.12 12.29 3.69
C ALA A 126 -3.48 12.99 5.01
N MET A 127 -3.51 14.32 5.05
CA MET A 127 -3.97 15.07 6.22
C MET A 127 -5.45 14.79 6.53
N LEU A 128 -6.32 14.83 5.52
CA LEU A 128 -7.74 14.53 5.67
C LEU A 128 -7.98 13.07 6.10
N GLN A 129 -7.23 12.13 5.52
CA GLN A 129 -7.31 10.71 5.86
C GLN A 129 -6.79 10.45 7.27
N ALA A 130 -5.69 11.08 7.69
CA ALA A 130 -5.19 10.99 9.06
C ALA A 130 -6.22 11.53 10.06
N PHE A 131 -6.83 12.69 9.77
CA PHE A 131 -7.91 13.23 10.60
C PHE A 131 -9.12 12.29 10.69
N GLY A 132 -9.55 11.76 9.55
CA GLY A 132 -10.67 10.82 9.46
C GLY A 132 -10.39 9.51 10.19
N GLN A 133 -9.18 8.97 10.08
CA GLN A 133 -8.78 7.72 10.72
C GLN A 133 -8.74 7.88 12.25
N VAL A 134 -8.16 8.97 12.75
CA VAL A 134 -8.10 9.23 14.19
C VAL A 134 -9.49 9.52 14.76
N ARG A 135 -10.29 10.36 14.11
CA ARG A 135 -11.65 10.67 14.57
C ARG A 135 -12.58 9.46 14.48
N GLY A 136 -12.47 8.68 13.41
CA GLY A 136 -13.23 7.45 13.20
C GLY A 136 -12.94 6.41 14.27
N LEU A 137 -11.69 6.29 14.69
CA LEU A 137 -11.32 5.43 15.82
C LEU A 137 -11.92 5.89 17.14
N THR A 138 -11.77 7.17 17.49
CA THR A 138 -12.30 7.70 18.77
C THR A 138 -13.82 7.56 18.83
N PHE A 139 -14.51 7.72 17.70
CA PHE A 139 -15.95 7.51 17.60
C PHE A 139 -16.33 6.03 17.69
N ALA A 140 -15.63 5.16 16.96
CA ALA A 140 -15.89 3.72 16.94
C ALA A 140 -15.60 3.05 18.29
N ALA A 141 -14.63 3.56 19.05
CA ALA A 141 -14.27 3.06 20.38
C ALA A 141 -15.20 3.57 21.50
N GLY A 142 -16.36 4.14 21.16
CA GLY A 142 -17.38 4.55 22.14
C GLY A 142 -16.90 5.63 23.11
N GLY A 143 -15.92 6.46 22.73
CA GLY A 143 -15.32 7.48 23.59
C GLY A 143 -14.14 6.99 24.43
N ALA A 144 -13.65 5.76 24.24
CA ALA A 144 -12.38 5.33 24.82
C ALA A 144 -11.24 6.23 24.29
N GLN A 145 -10.45 6.81 25.20
CA GLN A 145 -9.35 7.71 24.87
C GLN A 145 -8.15 6.92 24.34
N ILE A 146 -8.28 6.36 23.12
CA ILE A 146 -7.16 5.77 22.38
C ILE A 146 -6.09 6.85 22.13
N LEU A 147 -6.51 8.11 21.98
CA LEU A 147 -5.64 9.28 22.04
C LEU A 147 -6.17 10.25 23.11
N PRO A 148 -5.60 10.28 24.33
CA PRO A 148 -5.90 11.34 25.28
C PRO A 148 -5.47 12.67 24.65
N ASN A 149 -6.40 13.62 24.51
CA ASN A 149 -6.21 14.96 23.92
C ASN A 149 -6.27 15.09 22.38
N PHE A 150 -7.03 14.25 21.68
CA PHE A 150 -7.38 14.53 20.26
C PHE A 150 -8.66 15.37 20.16
N GLY A 151 -8.53 16.64 19.75
CA GLY A 151 -9.66 17.58 19.64
C GLY A 151 -9.26 19.05 19.48
N PHE A 152 -10.23 19.89 19.12
CA PHE A 152 -10.08 21.36 19.06
C PHE A 152 -10.37 22.03 20.42
N GLY A 153 -10.22 21.29 21.53
CA GLY A 153 -10.36 21.83 22.88
C GLY A 153 -9.12 22.64 23.31
N PRO A 154 -9.25 23.54 24.31
CA PRO A 154 -8.11 24.25 24.88
C PRO A 154 -7.06 23.24 25.38
N GLY A 155 -5.82 23.32 24.87
CA GLY A 155 -4.72 22.41 25.20
C GLY A 155 -4.63 21.11 24.39
N GLN A 156 -5.58 20.84 23.48
CA GLN A 156 -5.65 19.59 22.67
C GLN A 156 -5.28 19.80 21.19
N VAL A 157 -5.13 21.06 20.77
CA VAL A 157 -4.81 21.45 19.39
C VAL A 157 -3.37 21.11 19.01
N LEU A 158 -2.41 21.31 19.93
CA LEU A 158 -1.00 20.97 19.69
C LEU A 158 -0.79 19.46 19.45
N PRO A 159 -1.29 18.55 20.32
CA PRO A 159 -1.20 17.11 20.07
C PRO A 159 -1.83 16.70 18.74
N THR A 160 -3.01 17.24 18.43
CA THR A 160 -3.75 16.95 17.19
C THR A 160 -2.94 17.33 15.94
N ILE A 161 -2.36 18.53 15.92
CA ILE A 161 -1.51 18.98 14.81
C ILE A 161 -0.24 18.13 14.70
N THR A 162 0.41 17.80 15.83
CA THR A 162 1.58 16.93 15.83
C THR A 162 1.26 15.56 15.23
N ILE A 163 0.14 14.93 15.62
CA ILE A 163 -0.31 13.64 15.07
C ILE A 163 -0.54 13.73 13.56
N LEU A 164 -1.28 14.76 13.11
CA LEU A 164 -1.58 14.95 11.69
C LEU A 164 -0.31 15.14 10.86
N ILE A 165 0.62 15.98 11.33
CA ILE A 165 1.89 16.22 10.65
C ILE A 165 2.74 14.95 10.68
N THR A 166 2.83 14.24 11.79
CA THR A 166 3.61 13.00 11.90
C THR A 166 3.07 11.92 10.96
N MET A 167 1.76 11.68 10.92
CA MET A 167 1.15 10.69 10.01
C MET A 167 1.28 11.10 8.53
N THR A 168 1.14 12.40 8.24
CA THR A 168 1.33 12.92 6.87
C THR A 168 2.79 12.76 6.45
N ALA A 169 3.74 13.15 7.29
CA ALA A 169 5.17 12.99 7.05
C ALA A 169 5.56 11.52 6.88
N GLY A 170 4.99 10.62 7.69
CA GLY A 170 5.16 9.17 7.55
C GLY A 170 4.67 8.64 6.22
N THR A 171 3.48 9.06 5.78
CA THR A 171 2.93 8.70 4.45
C THR A 171 3.86 9.18 3.33
N MET A 172 4.30 10.44 3.38
CA MET A 172 5.21 11.00 2.37
C MET A 172 6.58 10.29 2.37
N PHE A 173 7.07 9.91 3.55
CA PHE A 173 8.27 9.11 3.68
C PHE A 173 8.10 7.72 3.05
N ALA A 174 6.95 7.06 3.23
CA ALA A 174 6.66 5.78 2.59
C ALA A 174 6.55 5.89 1.07
N VAL A 175 5.93 6.95 0.54
CA VAL A 175 5.88 7.24 -0.90
C VAL A 175 7.28 7.42 -1.45
N TRP A 176 8.11 8.22 -0.78
CA TRP A 176 9.50 8.45 -1.17
C TRP A 176 10.32 7.15 -1.20
N LEU A 177 10.17 6.27 -0.20
CA LEU A 177 10.80 4.94 -0.22
C LEU A 177 10.29 4.10 -1.41
N GLY A 178 9.02 4.22 -1.78
CA GLY A 178 8.44 3.53 -2.94
C GLY A 178 9.01 4.04 -4.27
N GLU A 179 9.18 5.35 -4.43
CA GLU A 179 9.83 5.93 -5.60
C GLU A 179 11.29 5.47 -5.70
N LEU A 180 11.99 5.44 -4.57
CA LEU A 180 13.39 5.01 -4.51
C LEU A 180 13.57 3.54 -4.91
N ILE A 181 12.64 2.65 -4.53
CA ILE A 181 12.60 1.27 -5.04
C ILE A 181 12.31 1.24 -6.55
N THR A 182 11.47 2.13 -7.06
CA THR A 182 11.11 2.15 -8.49
C THR A 182 12.28 2.60 -9.35
N GLU A 183 13.09 3.55 -8.88
CA GLU A 183 14.27 4.05 -9.60
C GLU A 183 15.48 3.11 -9.53
N GLN A 184 15.80 2.60 -8.34
CA GLN A 184 17.04 1.87 -8.09
C GLN A 184 16.84 0.38 -7.80
N GLY A 185 15.60 -0.06 -7.60
CA GLY A 185 15.23 -1.43 -7.27
C GLY A 185 14.65 -2.20 -8.46
N VAL A 186 13.78 -3.15 -8.15
CA VAL A 186 13.12 -4.03 -9.12
C VAL A 186 11.62 -3.80 -9.07
N GLY A 187 10.97 -3.58 -10.22
CA GLY A 187 9.52 -3.48 -10.32
C GLY A 187 8.96 -2.14 -9.82
N ASN A 188 7.68 -2.14 -9.45
CA ASN A 188 7.00 -0.96 -8.90
C ASN A 188 7.14 -0.94 -7.38
N GLY A 189 7.82 0.07 -6.85
CA GLY A 189 8.14 0.15 -5.43
C GLY A 189 6.94 0.35 -4.53
N LEU A 190 5.93 1.10 -4.96
CA LEU A 190 4.68 1.27 -4.20
C LEU A 190 3.96 -0.08 -4.05
N SER A 191 3.90 -0.86 -5.14
CA SER A 191 3.30 -2.20 -5.13
C SER A 191 4.07 -3.17 -4.23
N LEU A 192 5.41 -3.09 -4.23
CA LEU A 192 6.26 -3.90 -3.38
C LEU A 192 6.15 -3.56 -1.90
N ILE A 193 5.93 -2.29 -1.55
CA ILE A 193 5.67 -1.88 -0.16
C ILE A 193 4.36 -2.49 0.33
N ILE A 194 3.28 -2.40 -0.45
CA ILE A 194 1.98 -3.00 -0.12
C ILE A 194 2.12 -4.53 0.00
N PHE A 195 2.75 -5.17 -0.97
CA PHE A 195 3.00 -6.61 -0.96
C PHE A 195 3.83 -7.04 0.26
N GLY A 196 4.92 -6.33 0.56
CA GLY A 196 5.75 -6.58 1.74
C GLY A 196 4.97 -6.44 3.04
N GLY A 197 4.06 -5.46 3.12
CA GLY A 197 3.13 -5.30 4.24
C GLY A 197 2.25 -6.52 4.44
N ILE A 198 1.56 -6.99 3.39
CA ILE A 198 0.66 -8.16 3.45
C ILE A 198 1.43 -9.42 3.82
N VAL A 199 2.57 -9.69 3.16
CA VAL A 199 3.38 -10.89 3.41
C VAL A 199 3.96 -10.90 4.83
N SER A 200 4.29 -9.74 5.40
CA SER A 200 4.83 -9.65 6.76
C SER A 200 3.88 -10.14 7.86
N ARG A 201 2.57 -10.20 7.59
CA ARG A 201 1.56 -10.73 8.52
C ARG A 201 1.34 -12.22 8.40
N MET A 202 1.74 -12.82 7.28
CA MET A 202 1.56 -14.24 7.04
C MET A 202 2.15 -15.13 8.16
N PRO A 203 3.35 -14.85 8.73
CA PRO A 203 3.89 -15.62 9.84
C PRO A 203 3.02 -15.55 11.12
N ALA A 204 2.52 -14.37 11.47
CA ALA A 204 1.68 -14.18 12.65
C ALA A 204 0.33 -14.90 12.51
N ASN A 205 -0.26 -14.86 11.32
CA ASN A 205 -1.50 -15.58 11.01
C ASN A 205 -1.28 -17.11 11.10
N LEU A 206 -0.16 -17.62 10.59
CA LEU A 206 0.19 -19.04 10.70
C LEU A 206 0.37 -19.47 12.17
N GLN A 207 1.00 -18.63 12.99
CA GLN A 207 1.15 -18.90 14.43
C GLN A 207 -0.21 -18.95 15.14
N SER A 208 -1.13 -18.03 14.82
CA SER A 208 -2.48 -18.01 15.40
C SER A 208 -3.30 -19.26 15.05
N ILE A 209 -3.20 -19.74 13.81
CA ILE A 209 -3.87 -20.97 13.37
C ILE A 209 -3.27 -22.19 14.08
N TRP A 210 -1.94 -22.24 14.23
CA TRP A 210 -1.26 -23.32 14.95
C TRP A 210 -1.72 -23.43 16.41
N THR A 211 -1.94 -22.30 17.08
CA THR A 211 -2.39 -22.27 18.48
C THR A 211 -3.87 -22.57 18.68
N THR A 212 -4.71 -22.34 17.66
CA THR A 212 -6.18 -22.37 17.80
C THR A 212 -6.81 -23.65 17.24
N ASP A 213 -6.42 -24.09 16.03
CA ASP A 213 -7.17 -25.09 15.25
C ASP A 213 -6.44 -26.42 15.00
N SER A 214 -5.40 -26.72 15.80
CA SER A 214 -4.62 -27.96 15.68
C SER A 214 -4.03 -28.17 14.27
N TRP A 215 -3.44 -29.34 14.01
CA TRP A 215 -2.82 -29.69 12.72
C TRP A 215 -3.83 -29.73 11.54
N ILE A 216 -5.11 -30.07 11.81
CA ILE A 216 -6.15 -30.15 10.76
C ILE A 216 -6.46 -28.77 10.17
N GLY A 217 -6.59 -27.73 11.01
CA GLY A 217 -6.87 -26.37 10.54
C GLY A 217 -5.77 -25.82 9.62
N LEU A 218 -4.51 -26.09 9.97
CA LEU A 218 -3.36 -25.73 9.13
C LEU A 218 -3.38 -26.43 7.77
N LEU A 219 -3.73 -27.71 7.74
CA LEU A 219 -3.76 -28.50 6.51
C LEU A 219 -4.87 -28.00 5.57
N ILE A 220 -6.06 -27.70 6.11
CA ILE A 220 -7.18 -27.11 5.34
C ILE A 220 -6.79 -25.71 4.83
N PHE A 221 -6.21 -24.86 5.68
CA PHE A 221 -5.75 -23.53 5.29
C PHE A 221 -4.73 -23.57 4.16
N LEU A 222 -3.75 -24.50 4.24
CA LEU A 222 -2.75 -24.70 3.19
C LEU A 222 -3.39 -25.10 1.86
N ILE A 223 -4.31 -26.06 1.89
CA ILE A 223 -5.02 -26.52 0.69
C ILE A 223 -5.80 -25.36 0.05
N ILE A 224 -6.57 -24.62 0.83
CA ILE A 224 -7.35 -23.48 0.34
C ILE A 224 -6.42 -22.41 -0.26
N THR A 225 -5.31 -22.10 0.41
CA THR A 225 -4.33 -21.12 -0.06
C THR A 225 -3.73 -21.52 -1.40
N VAL A 226 -3.30 -22.77 -1.55
CA VAL A 226 -2.73 -23.28 -2.81
C VAL A 226 -3.78 -23.27 -3.91
N MET A 227 -5.00 -23.72 -3.62
CA MET A 227 -6.10 -23.73 -4.58
C MET A 227 -6.47 -22.32 -5.05
N MET A 228 -6.49 -21.35 -4.12
CA MET A 228 -6.77 -19.95 -4.41
C MET A 228 -5.66 -19.33 -5.27
N VAL A 229 -4.39 -19.59 -4.96
CA VAL A 229 -3.26 -19.13 -5.79
C VAL A 229 -3.34 -19.72 -7.19
N PHE A 230 -3.61 -21.02 -7.32
CA PHE A 230 -3.79 -21.67 -8.62
C PHE A 230 -4.93 -21.04 -9.43
N PHE A 231 -6.08 -20.81 -8.79
CA PHE A 231 -7.23 -20.17 -9.42
C PHE A 231 -6.92 -18.74 -9.89
N ILE A 232 -6.24 -17.94 -9.06
CA ILE A 232 -5.82 -16.58 -9.43
C ILE A 232 -4.89 -16.62 -10.65
N VAL A 233 -3.88 -17.49 -10.67
CA VAL A 233 -2.95 -17.63 -11.80
C VAL A 233 -3.69 -18.08 -13.06
N PHE A 234 -4.57 -19.07 -12.95
CA PHE A 234 -5.37 -19.58 -14.08
C PHE A 234 -6.22 -18.47 -14.73
N VAL A 235 -6.87 -17.64 -13.90
CA VAL A 235 -7.67 -16.51 -14.39
C VAL A 235 -6.76 -15.41 -14.97
N GLN A 236 -5.62 -15.13 -14.33
CA GLN A 236 -4.70 -14.07 -14.74
C GLN A 236 -3.96 -14.39 -16.06
N GLU A 237 -3.63 -15.66 -16.32
CA GLU A 237 -3.05 -16.12 -17.59
C GLU A 237 -4.10 -16.31 -18.70
N GLY A 238 -5.39 -16.21 -18.37
CA GLY A 238 -6.50 -16.32 -19.31
C GLY A 238 -6.56 -15.15 -20.29
N GLU A 239 -5.95 -15.30 -21.46
CA GLU A 239 -6.01 -14.29 -22.53
C GLU A 239 -7.02 -14.62 -23.63
N ARG A 240 -7.81 -13.62 -24.04
CA ARG A 240 -8.66 -13.71 -25.24
C ARG A 240 -7.89 -13.23 -26.46
N ARG A 241 -7.30 -14.16 -27.21
CA ARG A 241 -6.59 -13.83 -28.46
C ARG A 241 -7.57 -13.44 -29.56
N ILE A 242 -7.70 -12.14 -29.81
CA ILE A 242 -8.47 -11.61 -30.95
C ILE A 242 -7.58 -11.65 -32.20
N LYS A 243 -8.08 -12.24 -33.28
CA LYS A 243 -7.34 -12.32 -34.55
C LYS A 243 -7.24 -10.91 -35.14
N VAL A 244 -6.03 -10.36 -35.22
CA VAL A 244 -5.72 -9.10 -35.91
C VAL A 244 -5.06 -9.40 -37.25
N GLN A 245 -5.46 -8.67 -38.28
CA GLN A 245 -4.81 -8.70 -39.60
C GLN A 245 -3.98 -7.44 -39.76
N TYR A 246 -2.67 -7.59 -39.82
CA TYR A 246 -1.78 -6.48 -40.15
C TYR A 246 -1.83 -6.24 -41.66
N GLY A 247 -1.96 -4.98 -42.06
CA GLY A 247 -1.89 -4.60 -43.47
C GLY A 247 -0.60 -5.12 -44.09
N LYS A 248 -0.72 -5.85 -45.20
CA LYS A 248 0.43 -6.32 -45.97
C LYS A 248 1.17 -5.08 -46.45
N ARG A 249 2.42 -4.86 -45.99
CA ARG A 249 3.27 -3.76 -46.45
C ARG A 249 3.54 -4.02 -47.94
N VAL A 250 2.79 -3.36 -48.84
CA VAL A 250 2.96 -3.51 -50.29
C VAL A 250 4.30 -2.89 -50.65
N ARG A 251 5.34 -3.72 -50.67
CA ARG A 251 6.68 -3.35 -51.10
C ARG A 251 6.83 -3.81 -52.55
N GLY A 252 6.78 -2.86 -53.47
CA GLY A 252 7.13 -3.04 -54.88
C GLY A 252 5.96 -3.32 -55.81
N MET A 253 5.42 -2.27 -56.43
CA MET A 253 4.93 -2.42 -57.79
C MET A 253 6.18 -2.57 -58.68
N LYS A 254 6.38 -3.74 -59.28
CA LYS A 254 7.29 -3.85 -60.43
C LYS A 254 6.57 -3.18 -61.61
N VAL A 255 7.28 -2.22 -62.21
CA VAL A 255 6.93 -1.49 -63.44
C VAL A 255 6.66 -2.47 -64.58
#